data_AF-A0A2K5WBU7-F1
#
_entry.id   AF-A0A2K5WBU7-F1
#
_cell.length_a   1.000
_cell.length_b   1.000
_cell.length_c   1.000
_cell.angle_alpha   90.00
_cell.angle_beta   90.00
_cell.angle_gamma   90.00
#
_symmetry.space_group_name_H-M   'P 1'
#
loop_
_entity.id
_entity.type
_entity.pdbx_description
1 polymer ?
#
loop_
_entity_poly.entity_id
_entity_poly.type
_entity_poly.pdbx_seq_one_letter_code
_entity_poly.pdbx_strand_id
1 'polypeptide(L)'
;MAEDGDPFAKLIVETDTFGSRVRVRGAETGLYICMNKKGKLIAKSNGKGKDCVFTEIVLENNYTALQNAKYEGWYMAFTRKGRPRKGSKTRQHQREVHFMKRLPRGHHTTEQSLRFEFLNYPPFTRSLRGSQRTWAPEPR
;
A
#
# COMPACT_ATOMS: atom_id res chain seq x y z
N MET A 1 -9.49 -17.85 15.91
CA MET A 1 -9.24 -16.73 14.96
C MET A 1 -7.73 -16.56 14.96
N ALA A 2 -7.08 -16.25 13.84
CA ALA A 2 -5.63 -16.04 13.86
C ALA A 2 -5.34 -14.77 14.67
N GLU A 3 -4.38 -14.86 15.59
CA GLU A 3 -3.95 -13.73 16.40
C GLU A 3 -2.94 -12.88 15.62
N ASP A 4 -2.79 -11.62 16.01
CA ASP A 4 -1.78 -10.77 15.41
C ASP A 4 -0.36 -11.33 15.68
N GLY A 5 0.51 -11.31 14.68
CA GLY A 5 1.83 -11.96 14.72
C GLY A 5 1.83 -13.49 14.60
N ASP A 6 0.69 -14.13 14.30
CA ASP A 6 0.67 -15.53 13.88
C ASP A 6 1.65 -15.75 12.69
N PRO A 7 2.55 -16.74 12.74
CA PRO A 7 3.50 -17.01 11.65
C PRO A 7 2.83 -17.17 10.28
N PHE A 8 1.64 -17.78 10.23
CA PHE A 8 0.89 -18.00 9.00
C PHE A 8 0.17 -16.74 8.48
N ALA A 9 0.06 -15.69 9.31
CA ALA A 9 -0.47 -14.40 8.91
C ALA A 9 0.59 -13.48 8.28
N LYS A 10 1.87 -13.87 8.31
CA LYS A 10 2.95 -13.12 7.65
C LYS A 10 2.87 -13.31 6.14
N LEU A 11 2.72 -12.21 5.41
CA LEU A 11 2.61 -12.20 3.95
C LEU A 11 3.83 -11.53 3.31
N ILE A 12 4.27 -12.07 2.19
CA ILE A 12 5.22 -11.47 1.25
C ILE A 12 4.39 -10.97 0.07
N VAL A 13 4.49 -9.68 -0.23
CA VAL A 13 3.77 -9.05 -1.34
C VAL A 13 4.79 -8.65 -2.40
N GLU A 14 4.72 -9.30 -3.55
CA GLU A 14 5.64 -9.11 -4.67
C GLU A 14 4.93 -8.33 -5.78
N THR A 15 5.52 -7.24 -6.26
CA THR A 15 4.98 -6.49 -7.40
C THR A 15 5.11 -7.33 -8.67
N ASP A 16 4.00 -7.53 -9.38
CA ASP A 16 3.98 -8.16 -10.70
C ASP A 16 4.35 -7.15 -11.79
N THR A 17 3.71 -5.98 -11.78
CA THR A 17 3.95 -4.89 -12.73
C THR A 17 3.35 -3.57 -12.20
N PHE A 18 3.37 -2.53 -13.02
CA PHE A 18 2.77 -1.22 -12.74
C PHE A 18 1.26 -1.28 -12.47
N GLY A 19 0.73 -0.18 -11.95
CA GLY A 19 -0.68 -0.09 -11.58
C GLY A 19 -1.01 -0.91 -10.33
N SER A 20 -0.07 -0.98 -9.39
CA SER A 20 -0.24 -1.67 -8.11
C SER A 20 -0.66 -3.15 -8.24
N ARG A 21 -0.15 -3.83 -9.27
CA ARG A 21 -0.39 -5.27 -9.47
C ARG A 21 0.59 -6.07 -8.62
N VAL A 22 0.06 -6.93 -7.76
CA VAL A 22 0.82 -7.69 -6.78
C VAL A 22 0.44 -9.16 -6.74
N ARG A 23 1.39 -10.00 -6.36
CA ARG A 23 1.17 -11.38 -5.91
C ARG A 23 1.30 -11.43 -4.40
N VAL A 24 0.38 -12.15 -3.76
CA VAL A 24 0.37 -12.31 -2.30
C VAL A 24 0.74 -13.74 -1.96
N ARG A 25 1.84 -13.90 -1.22
CA ARG A 25 2.41 -15.20 -0.82
C ARG A 25 2.49 -15.29 0.70
N GLY A 26 2.11 -16.43 1.28
CA GLY A 26 2.36 -16.69 2.70
C GLY A 26 3.85 -16.92 2.92
N ALA A 27 4.46 -16.20 3.86
CA ALA A 27 5.88 -16.32 4.17
C ALA A 27 6.21 -17.73 4.69
N GLU A 28 5.38 -18.23 5.60
CA GLU A 28 5.56 -19.52 6.27
C GLU A 28 5.35 -20.71 5.31
N THR A 29 4.28 -20.68 4.53
CA THR A 29 3.91 -21.81 3.65
C THR A 29 4.53 -21.73 2.27
N GLY A 30 5.00 -20.56 1.86
CA GLY A 30 5.44 -20.30 0.49
C GLY A 30 4.31 -20.40 -0.56
N LEU A 31 3.04 -20.48 -0.16
CA LEU A 31 1.90 -20.60 -1.07
C LEU A 31 1.36 -19.23 -1.47
N TYR A 32 1.00 -19.09 -2.75
CA TYR A 32 0.33 -17.93 -3.29
C TYR A 32 -1.18 -18.01 -3.04
N ILE A 33 -1.76 -16.88 -2.64
CA ILE A 33 -3.21 -16.70 -2.63
C ILE A 33 -3.63 -16.42 -4.06
N CYS A 34 -4.56 -17.22 -4.59
CA CYS A 34 -5.11 -17.08 -5.93
C CYS A 34 -6.62 -17.21 -5.90
N MET A 35 -7.28 -16.85 -7.00
CA MET A 35 -8.73 -16.98 -7.14
C MET A 35 -9.08 -17.92 -8.29
N ASN A 36 -9.97 -18.88 -8.06
CA ASN A 36 -10.40 -19.78 -9.14
C ASN A 36 -11.60 -19.22 -9.93
N LYS A 37 -11.98 -19.91 -11.01
CA LYS A 37 -13.13 -19.55 -11.87
C LYS A 37 -14.49 -19.51 -11.17
N LYS A 38 -14.62 -20.09 -9.96
CA LYS A 38 -15.83 -20.04 -9.13
C LYS A 38 -15.79 -18.88 -8.12
N GLY A 39 -14.76 -18.03 -8.17
CA GLY A 39 -14.50 -16.94 -7.23
C GLY A 39 -14.01 -17.42 -5.87
N LYS A 40 -13.60 -18.68 -5.72
CA LYS A 40 -13.06 -19.19 -4.43
C LYS A 40 -11.58 -18.83 -4.32
N LEU A 41 -11.19 -18.29 -3.17
CA LEU A 41 -9.78 -18.16 -2.80
C LEU A 41 -9.17 -19.54 -2.58
N ILE A 42 -8.03 -19.78 -3.19
CA ILE A 42 -7.27 -21.02 -3.13
C ILE A 42 -5.79 -20.71 -2.90
N ALA A 43 -5.07 -21.64 -2.27
CA ALA A 43 -3.62 -21.56 -2.12
C ALA A 43 -2.96 -22.41 -3.21
N LYS A 44 -1.93 -21.88 -3.89
CA LYS A 44 -1.17 -22.59 -4.94
C LYS A 44 0.33 -22.41 -4.74
N SER A 45 1.11 -23.46 -5.00
CA SER A 45 2.58 -23.37 -5.07
C SER A 45 3.05 -22.57 -6.27
N ASN A 46 2.42 -22.78 -7.44
CA ASN A 46 2.70 -22.02 -8.65
C ASN A 46 1.82 -20.76 -8.78
N GLY A 47 2.43 -19.60 -8.50
CA GLY A 47 1.81 -18.27 -8.57
C GLY A 47 1.93 -17.54 -9.91
N LYS A 48 2.47 -18.17 -10.97
CA LYS A 48 2.73 -17.48 -12.25
C LYS A 48 1.47 -16.99 -12.97
N GLY A 49 0.33 -17.64 -12.75
CA GLY A 49 -0.92 -17.31 -13.43
C GLY A 49 -1.53 -15.96 -13.00
N LYS A 50 -2.23 -15.29 -13.92
CA LYS A 50 -2.96 -14.04 -13.66
C LYS A 50 -4.03 -14.20 -12.57
N ASP A 51 -4.50 -15.42 -12.32
CA ASP A 51 -5.41 -15.77 -11.22
C ASP A 51 -4.81 -15.53 -9.82
N CYS A 52 -3.48 -15.42 -9.72
CA CYS A 52 -2.74 -15.13 -8.49
C CYS A 52 -2.31 -13.67 -8.38
N VAL A 53 -2.66 -12.83 -9.35
CA VAL A 53 -2.34 -11.40 -9.36
C VAL A 53 -3.57 -10.62 -8.91
N PHE A 54 -3.34 -9.64 -8.03
CA PHE A 54 -4.35 -8.72 -7.53
C PHE A 54 -3.90 -7.28 -7.78
N THR A 55 -4.84 -6.40 -8.10
CA THR A 55 -4.63 -4.96 -8.09
C THR A 55 -4.93 -4.45 -6.70
N GLU A 56 -3.94 -3.84 -6.05
CA GLU A 56 -4.12 -3.11 -4.80
C GLU A 56 -4.74 -1.74 -5.08
N ILE A 57 -5.90 -1.49 -4.50
CA ILE A 57 -6.66 -0.25 -4.68
C ILE A 57 -6.80 0.40 -3.31
N VAL A 58 -6.41 1.68 -3.23
CA VAL A 58 -6.78 2.55 -2.11
C VAL A 58 -8.19 3.09 -2.40
N LEU A 59 -9.14 2.71 -1.56
CA LEU A 59 -10.53 3.13 -1.69
C LEU A 59 -10.72 4.55 -1.18
N GLU A 60 -11.82 5.20 -1.58
CA GLU A 60 -12.23 6.53 -1.13
C GLU A 60 -12.37 6.64 0.40
N ASN A 61 -12.67 5.52 1.07
CA ASN A 61 -12.79 5.45 2.53
C ASN A 61 -11.44 5.13 3.22
N ASN A 62 -10.32 5.24 2.51
CA ASN A 62 -8.95 4.97 2.96
C ASN A 62 -8.64 3.52 3.36
N TYR A 63 -9.53 2.57 3.04
CA TYR A 63 -9.23 1.15 3.15
C TYR A 63 -8.55 0.63 1.89
N THR A 64 -7.84 -0.49 2.03
CA THR A 64 -7.27 -1.22 0.90
C THR A 64 -8.25 -2.27 0.40
N ALA A 65 -8.40 -2.41 -0.91
CA ALA A 65 -9.07 -3.53 -1.56
C ALA A 65 -8.11 -4.25 -2.51
N LEU A 66 -8.29 -5.56 -2.66
CA LEU A 66 -7.50 -6.40 -3.56
C LEU A 66 -8.41 -7.01 -4.62
N GLN A 67 -8.42 -6.43 -5.81
CA GLN A 67 -9.23 -6.91 -6.94
C GLN A 67 -8.43 -7.93 -7.76
N ASN A 68 -9.00 -9.07 -8.11
CA ASN A 68 -8.30 -10.06 -8.91
C ASN A 68 -8.06 -9.57 -10.35
N ALA A 69 -6.85 -9.74 -10.86
CA ALA A 69 -6.48 -9.24 -12.19
C ALA A 69 -7.02 -10.11 -13.35
N LYS A 70 -7.39 -11.37 -13.09
CA LYS A 70 -8.00 -12.26 -14.09
C LYS A 70 -9.53 -12.13 -14.11
N TYR A 71 -10.13 -12.02 -12.94
CA TYR A 71 -11.57 -11.91 -12.76
C TYR A 71 -11.92 -10.49 -12.26
N GLU A 72 -11.98 -9.55 -13.20
CA GLU A 72 -12.28 -8.15 -12.88
C GLU A 72 -13.64 -8.02 -12.19
N GLY A 73 -13.73 -7.09 -11.23
CA GLY A 73 -14.90 -6.94 -10.36
C GLY A 73 -14.99 -7.95 -9.21
N TRP A 74 -14.10 -8.95 -9.12
CA TRP A 74 -14.02 -9.86 -7.98
C TRP A 74 -12.90 -9.48 -7.03
N TYR A 75 -13.22 -9.42 -5.74
CA TYR A 75 -12.29 -8.97 -4.71
C TYR A 75 -11.92 -10.13 -3.77
N MET A 76 -10.72 -10.07 -3.21
CA MET A 76 -10.40 -10.83 -2.01
C MET A 76 -11.33 -10.38 -0.89
N ALA A 77 -11.93 -11.33 -0.18
CA ALA A 77 -12.92 -10.98 0.84
C ALA A 77 -13.05 -12.06 1.90
N PHE A 78 -13.33 -11.62 3.13
CA PHE A 78 -13.62 -12.48 4.26
C PHE A 78 -14.87 -12.00 4.99
N THR A 79 -15.70 -12.95 5.41
CA THR A 79 -16.88 -12.68 6.23
C THR A 79 -16.49 -12.18 7.61
N ARG A 80 -17.45 -11.63 8.36
CA ARG A 80 -17.25 -11.24 9.78
C ARG A 80 -16.68 -12.35 10.67
N LYS A 81 -16.91 -13.62 10.33
CA LYS A 81 -16.38 -14.79 11.04
C LYS A 81 -14.99 -15.24 10.54
N GLY A 82 -14.34 -14.45 9.69
CA GLY A 82 -13.03 -14.75 9.08
C GLY A 82 -13.06 -15.80 7.97
N ARG A 83 -14.25 -16.27 7.53
CA ARG A 83 -14.35 -17.28 6.46
C ARG A 83 -14.17 -16.64 5.07
N PRO A 84 -13.47 -17.28 4.13
CA PRO A 84 -13.34 -16.78 2.76
C PRO A 84 -14.71 -16.59 2.08
N ARG A 85 -14.93 -15.45 1.44
CA ARG A 85 -16.13 -15.18 0.63
C ARG A 85 -15.82 -15.40 -0.86
N LYS A 86 -16.83 -15.87 -1.60
CA LYS A 86 -16.75 -16.03 -3.05
C LYS A 86 -16.68 -14.66 -3.74
N GLY A 87 -15.68 -14.46 -4.60
CA GLY A 87 -15.49 -13.26 -5.41
C GLY A 87 -16.74 -12.83 -6.20
N SER A 88 -17.52 -13.78 -6.72
CA SER A 88 -18.77 -13.47 -7.43
C SER A 88 -19.81 -12.73 -6.58
N LYS A 89 -19.73 -12.86 -5.25
CA LYS A 89 -20.61 -12.20 -4.28
C LYS A 89 -20.00 -10.93 -3.68
N THR A 90 -18.84 -10.49 -4.15
CA THR A 90 -18.15 -9.31 -3.63
C THR A 90 -18.56 -8.06 -4.40
N ARG A 91 -18.53 -6.92 -3.71
CA ARG A 91 -18.69 -5.57 -4.27
C ARG A 91 -17.77 -4.63 -3.52
N GLN A 92 -17.26 -3.60 -4.19
CA GLN A 92 -16.26 -2.68 -3.62
C GLN A 92 -16.71 -1.98 -2.33
N HIS A 93 -18.00 -1.66 -2.20
CA HIS A 93 -18.55 -0.97 -1.01
C HIS A 93 -18.72 -1.88 0.22
N GLN A 94 -18.57 -3.20 0.08
CA GLN A 94 -18.80 -4.14 1.18
C GLN A 94 -17.61 -4.16 2.13
N ARG A 95 -17.84 -4.02 3.43
CA ARG A 95 -16.78 -4.07 4.47
C ARG A 95 -15.91 -5.33 4.41
N GLU A 96 -16.46 -6.43 3.90
CA GLU A 96 -15.75 -7.72 3.79
C GLU A 96 -14.60 -7.71 2.77
N VAL A 97 -14.54 -6.72 1.88
CA VAL A 97 -13.44 -6.53 0.91
C VAL A 97 -12.42 -5.49 1.38
N HIS A 98 -12.64 -4.88 2.54
CA HIS A 98 -11.82 -3.79 3.08
C HIS A 98 -10.75 -4.35 3.99
N PHE A 99 -9.50 -4.01 3.72
CA PHE A 99 -8.32 -4.45 4.45
C PHE A 99 -7.51 -3.25 4.95
N MET A 100 -6.76 -3.50 6.01
CA MET A 100 -5.72 -2.60 6.51
C MET A 100 -4.40 -3.34 6.51
N LYS A 101 -3.38 -2.74 5.88
CA LYS A 101 -2.01 -3.25 5.93
C LYS A 101 -1.43 -2.95 7.32
N ARG A 102 -0.83 -3.96 7.94
CA ARG A 102 -0.21 -3.85 9.27
C ARG A 102 1.24 -4.28 9.19
N LEU A 103 2.09 -3.66 10.01
CA LEU A 103 3.47 -4.08 10.18
C LEU A 103 3.49 -5.46 10.87
N PRO A 104 4.41 -6.37 10.50
CA PRO A 104 4.63 -7.60 11.25
C PRO A 104 4.95 -7.30 12.71
N ARG A 105 4.45 -8.11 13.66
CA ARG A 105 4.79 -7.98 15.08
C ARG A 105 6.31 -8.05 15.28
N GLY A 106 6.83 -7.22 16.18
CA GLY A 106 8.27 -7.10 16.44
C GLY A 106 9.04 -6.25 15.43
N HIS A 107 8.42 -5.83 14.33
CA HIS A 107 8.97 -4.81 13.44
C HIS A 107 8.64 -3.43 14.02
N HIS A 108 9.35 -3.05 15.10
CA HIS A 108 9.42 -1.66 15.50
C HIS A 108 10.18 -0.95 14.40
N THR A 109 9.57 0.07 13.80
CA THR A 109 10.28 0.94 12.89
C THR A 109 11.43 1.57 13.69
N THR A 110 12.66 1.21 13.35
CA THR A 110 13.81 2.07 13.67
C THR A 110 13.60 3.48 13.08
N GLU A 111 12.59 3.70 12.23
CA GLU A 111 12.12 5.01 11.77
C GLU A 111 11.28 5.83 12.76
N GLN A 112 11.05 5.41 14.02
CA GLN A 112 10.72 6.43 15.03
C GLN A 112 11.91 7.40 15.27
N SER A 113 13.11 7.10 14.77
CA SER A 113 14.26 8.01 14.80
C SER A 113 14.41 8.91 13.57
N LEU A 114 13.59 8.77 12.52
CA LEU A 114 13.50 9.76 11.44
C LEU A 114 12.30 10.69 11.68
N ARG A 115 12.20 11.19 12.91
CA ARG A 115 11.51 12.45 13.18
C ARG A 115 12.14 13.45 12.21
N PHE A 116 11.35 14.04 11.31
CA PHE A 116 11.82 15.11 10.42
C PHE A 116 12.65 16.10 11.24
N GLU A 117 13.98 16.00 11.15
CA GLU A 117 14.84 17.09 11.54
C GLU A 117 14.54 18.16 10.50
N PHE A 118 13.68 19.10 10.86
CA PHE A 118 13.66 20.38 10.18
C PHE A 118 15.10 20.87 10.22
N LEU A 119 15.82 20.73 9.10
CA LEU A 119 17.03 21.50 8.88
C LEU A 119 16.56 22.95 9.02
N ASN A 120 16.84 23.54 10.17
CA ASN A 120 16.67 24.96 10.40
C ASN A 120 17.68 25.65 9.49
N TYR A 121 17.32 25.81 8.22
CA TYR A 121 18.02 26.71 7.35
C TYR A 121 17.94 28.08 8.02
N PRO A 122 19.08 28.71 8.35
CA PRO A 122 19.04 30.04 8.93
C PRO A 122 18.28 30.95 7.96
N PRO A 123 17.38 31.81 8.45
CA PRO A 123 16.66 32.72 7.58
C PRO A 123 17.68 33.52 6.78
N PHE A 124 17.51 33.55 5.45
CA PHE A 124 18.27 34.44 4.58
C PHE A 124 18.07 35.87 5.08
N THR A 125 19.04 36.40 5.84
CA THR A 125 19.08 37.83 6.15
C THR A 125 19.50 38.54 4.87
N ARG A 126 18.51 38.96 4.07
CA ARG A 126 18.74 39.91 2.98
C ARG A 126 19.19 41.21 3.63
N SER A 127 20.50 41.42 3.74
CA SER A 127 21.03 42.69 4.23
C SER A 127 20.69 43.77 3.21
N LEU A 128 19.66 44.57 3.48
CA LEU A 128 19.48 45.88 2.89
C LEU A 128 20.57 46.78 3.47
N ARG A 129 21.79 46.66 2.94
CA ARG A 129 22.81 47.70 3.09
C ARG A 129 22.65 48.66 1.92
N GLY A 130 21.98 49.77 2.21
CA GLY A 130 21.96 50.93 1.34
C GLY A 130 23.39 51.35 1.02
N SER A 131 23.71 51.37 -0.27
CA SER A 131 24.80 52.18 -0.78
C SER A 131 24.14 53.32 -1.54
N GLN A 132 24.13 54.50 -0.92
CA GLN A 132 24.04 55.75 -1.66
C GLN A 132 25.12 55.70 -2.76
N ARG A 133 24.70 55.74 -4.01
CA ARG A 133 25.54 56.24 -5.11
C ARG A 133 24.82 57.45 -5.67
N THR A 134 25.25 58.60 -5.20
CA THR A 134 25.04 59.90 -5.83
C THR A 134 25.57 59.84 -7.26
N TRP A 135 24.70 60.07 -8.24
CA TRP A 135 25.11 60.48 -9.57
C TRP A 135 24.52 61.86 -9.81
N ALA A 136 25.38 62.88 -9.82
CA ALA A 136 25.03 64.23 -10.20
C ALA A 136 24.82 64.30 -11.73
N PRO A 137 23.88 65.11 -12.24
CA PRO A 137 23.71 65.34 -13.66
C PRO A 137 24.64 66.48 -14.12
N GLU A 138 25.29 66.32 -15.27
CA GLU A 138 25.97 67.42 -15.97
C GLU A 138 25.47 67.55 -17.42
N PRO A 139 25.55 68.75 -18.02
CA PRO A 139 24.39 69.36 -18.64
C PRO A 139 24.52 69.64 -20.15
N ARG A 140 23.33 69.81 -20.74
CA ARG A 140 22.95 70.36 -22.05
C ARG A 140 23.29 69.56 -23.30
#